data_AF-A0AAE0SPR7-F1
#
_entry.id   AF-A0AAE0SPR7-F1
#
_cell.length_a   1.000
_cell.length_b   1.000
_cell.length_c   1.000
_cell.angle_alpha   90.00
_cell.angle_beta   90.00
_cell.angle_gamma   90.00
#
_symmetry.space_group_name_H-M   'P 1'
#
loop_
_entity.id
_entity.type
_entity.pdbx_description
1 polymer ?
#
loop_
_entity_poly.entity_id
_entity_poly.type
_entity_poly.pdbx_seq_one_letter_code
_entity_poly.pdbx_strand_id
1 'polypeptide(L)'
;MAATWPEVETAKKENRRELTLNGPDINKRIDESGFDNGVYDLVSLNFLDISGTSLSELKSDIGRLVNVTSLILCNNQLVSIPAEIGSLTKLKILNISNNRLKDLPESICSFPEIHTLNVSMNSLTSFPCVSALSSIHIFNISHNQLQTLPDGIYDRSLEHLSELHASSNQIAELSADISNLSRLSLLNLANNKLVDVPPELSMCTKLKELDVKGNKFKDRRFGKLVEQCQTKSLLDYLNNILKKEDQKSGKGKEKKKRNKDKTAAEDDGDVEELKNMIEVLYFPSEKGLTITVTPAVLSVRPYIVCCIVRNINLQATNTFKNFITLQTKLHDTVCQKRQAATIATHDLNSITKPLTYDAMFPHVLQIVPLSRQKEITGEKLVETLRKEAEEQRKEKKRNTISGVHKYLELLADKVQYPCLINGNGQVISFPPITNSEKTKISKETTAILIEVTSSTSLDTCKKVMDELLYKMLEIGLGEPRGSEKRSDGGVAGASGDSEDTVVFQQPSAQKLLVEQVKILDKEGSMKVVYPSRTDLISGVIEVQRPFD
;
A
#
# COMPACT_ATOMS: atom_id res chain seq x y z
N MET A 1 -44.32 31.40 15.06
CA MET A 1 -42.90 31.23 15.39
C MET A 1 -42.68 29.74 15.56
N ALA A 2 -41.86 29.11 14.72
CA ALA A 2 -41.46 27.72 14.94
C ALA A 2 -40.79 27.64 16.32
N ALA A 3 -41.14 26.61 17.11
CA ALA A 3 -40.57 26.44 18.44
C ALA A 3 -39.06 26.23 18.33
N THR A 4 -38.28 27.02 19.07
CA THR A 4 -36.83 26.86 19.17
C THR A 4 -36.51 25.49 19.73
N TRP A 5 -35.53 24.82 19.14
CA TRP A 5 -35.18 23.46 19.52
C TRP A 5 -34.52 23.44 20.91
N PRO A 6 -34.84 22.45 21.78
CA PRO A 6 -34.30 22.38 23.14
C PRO A 6 -32.76 22.42 23.21
N GLU A 7 -32.10 21.81 22.22
CA GLU A 7 -30.65 21.76 22.09
C GLU A 7 -30.07 23.17 21.84
N VAL A 8 -30.76 23.98 21.03
CA VAL A 8 -30.40 25.36 20.70
C VAL A 8 -30.64 26.29 21.90
N GLU A 9 -31.78 26.13 22.59
CA GLU A 9 -32.05 26.87 23.82
C GLU A 9 -31.03 26.58 24.92
N THR A 10 -30.67 25.31 25.08
CA THR A 10 -29.66 24.87 26.05
C THR A 10 -28.29 25.44 25.70
N ALA A 11 -27.89 25.36 24.42
CA ALA A 11 -26.63 25.93 23.96
C ALA A 11 -26.56 27.45 24.19
N LYS A 12 -27.68 28.15 23.97
CA LYS A 12 -27.80 29.59 24.23
C LYS A 12 -27.70 29.92 25.73
N LYS A 13 -28.44 29.19 26.58
CA LYS A 13 -28.49 29.40 28.02
C LYS A 13 -27.14 29.12 28.70
N GLU A 14 -26.45 28.08 28.26
CA GLU A 14 -25.17 27.65 28.82
C GLU A 14 -23.95 28.26 28.12
N ASN A 15 -24.16 29.11 27.10
CA ASN A 15 -23.09 29.73 26.31
C ASN A 15 -22.09 28.70 25.74
N ARG A 16 -22.63 27.59 25.21
CA ARG A 16 -21.81 26.49 24.69
C ARG A 16 -20.99 26.92 23.48
N ARG A 17 -19.79 26.35 23.36
CA ARG A 17 -18.87 26.55 22.22
C ARG A 17 -19.03 25.49 21.13
N GLU A 18 -19.82 24.46 21.39
CA GLU A 18 -19.99 23.33 20.49
C GLU A 18 -21.47 22.96 20.41
N LEU A 19 -21.93 22.68 19.20
CA LEU A 19 -23.29 22.21 18.96
C LEU A 19 -23.28 21.15 17.86
N THR A 20 -23.90 20.01 18.17
CA THR A 20 -24.11 18.91 17.23
C THR A 20 -25.60 18.64 17.10
N LEU A 21 -26.09 18.68 15.86
CA LEU A 21 -27.49 18.46 15.48
C LEU A 21 -27.51 17.35 14.42
N ASN A 22 -27.54 16.11 14.86
CA ASN A 22 -27.57 14.94 13.98
C ASN A 22 -28.61 13.91 14.45
N GLY A 23 -28.83 12.89 13.63
CA GLY A 23 -29.72 11.77 13.94
C GLY A 23 -31.16 11.92 13.44
N PRO A 24 -31.97 10.85 13.60
CA PRO A 24 -33.29 10.74 12.98
C PRO A 24 -34.30 11.74 13.54
N ASP A 25 -34.19 12.14 14.81
CA ASP A 25 -35.11 13.09 15.44
C ASP A 25 -34.92 14.50 14.91
N ILE A 26 -33.66 14.94 14.78
CA ILE A 26 -33.32 16.21 14.14
C ILE A 26 -33.78 16.20 12.69
N ASN A 27 -33.57 15.08 12.00
CA ASN A 27 -34.00 14.93 10.62
C ASN A 27 -35.52 15.11 10.46
N LYS A 28 -36.30 14.43 11.30
CA LYS A 28 -37.75 14.55 11.34
C LYS A 28 -38.21 15.98 11.62
N ARG A 29 -37.56 16.68 12.56
CA ARG A 29 -37.88 18.09 12.86
C ARG A 29 -37.60 19.02 11.69
N ILE A 30 -36.51 18.80 10.94
CA ILE A 30 -36.21 19.57 9.72
C ILE A 30 -37.28 19.35 8.67
N ASP A 31 -37.70 18.10 8.45
CA ASP A 31 -38.73 17.75 7.47
C ASP A 31 -40.12 18.30 7.85
N GLU A 32 -40.46 18.33 9.14
CA GLU A 32 -41.78 18.79 9.63
C GLU A 32 -41.89 20.31 9.80
N SER A 33 -40.83 20.97 10.31
CA SER A 33 -40.89 22.35 10.79
C SER A 33 -39.81 23.28 10.22
N GLY A 34 -38.93 22.73 9.37
CA GLY A 34 -37.75 23.45 8.87
C GLY A 34 -36.62 23.52 9.88
N PHE A 35 -35.48 24.04 9.42
CA PHE A 35 -34.30 24.23 10.26
C PHE A 35 -34.49 25.39 11.26
N ASP A 36 -34.09 25.18 12.52
CA ASP A 36 -34.17 26.20 13.57
C ASP A 36 -33.14 27.32 13.33
N ASN A 37 -33.64 28.49 12.91
CA ASN A 37 -32.80 29.67 12.68
C ASN A 37 -32.14 30.20 13.97
N GLY A 38 -32.60 29.79 15.16
CA GLY A 38 -31.98 30.15 16.42
C GLY A 38 -30.52 29.70 16.53
N VAL A 39 -30.11 28.71 15.74
CA VAL A 39 -28.69 28.28 15.62
C VAL A 39 -27.79 29.44 15.19
N TYR A 40 -28.26 30.31 14.29
CA TYR A 40 -27.46 31.42 13.76
C TYR A 40 -27.24 32.55 14.79
N ASP A 41 -28.00 32.56 15.89
CA ASP A 41 -27.81 33.51 16.99
C ASP A 41 -26.73 33.04 18.00
N LEU A 42 -26.24 31.81 17.87
CA LEU A 42 -25.21 31.24 18.74
C LEU A 42 -23.80 31.70 18.34
N VAL A 43 -23.57 33.01 18.30
CA VAL A 43 -22.31 33.66 17.85
C VAL A 43 -21.04 33.20 18.59
N SER A 44 -21.23 32.50 19.70
CA SER A 44 -20.18 32.00 20.58
C SER A 44 -19.63 30.63 20.16
N LEU A 45 -20.27 29.96 19.19
CA LEU A 45 -19.85 28.63 18.73
C LEU A 45 -18.48 28.66 18.05
N ASN A 46 -17.67 27.65 18.39
CA ASN A 46 -16.42 27.29 17.74
C ASN A 46 -16.59 26.06 16.85
N PHE A 47 -17.54 25.18 17.16
CA PHE A 47 -17.82 23.94 16.44
C PHE A 47 -19.32 23.81 16.18
N LEU A 48 -19.69 23.56 14.93
CA LEU A 48 -21.06 23.28 14.52
C LEU A 48 -21.08 22.06 13.59
N ASP A 49 -21.79 21.03 14.00
CA ASP A 49 -22.01 19.81 13.22
C ASP A 49 -23.51 19.60 13.00
N ILE A 50 -23.93 19.60 11.73
CA ILE A 50 -25.30 19.31 11.29
C ILE A 50 -25.22 18.20 10.24
N SER A 51 -24.49 17.13 10.51
CA SER A 51 -24.29 16.02 9.57
C SER A 51 -25.42 14.99 9.59
N GLY A 52 -25.67 14.36 8.43
CA GLY A 52 -26.61 13.24 8.33
C GLY A 52 -28.07 13.63 8.53
N THR A 53 -28.48 14.80 8.01
CA THR A 53 -29.86 15.30 8.10
C THR A 53 -30.45 15.62 6.72
N SER A 54 -31.72 16.02 6.65
CA SER A 54 -32.41 16.43 5.42
C SER A 54 -32.23 17.91 5.10
N LEU A 55 -31.22 18.59 5.68
CA LEU A 55 -30.99 20.01 5.46
C LEU A 55 -30.78 20.30 3.95
N SER A 56 -31.71 21.06 3.36
CA SER A 56 -31.75 21.36 1.92
C SER A 56 -31.24 22.76 1.57
N GLU A 57 -31.27 23.68 2.53
CA GLU A 57 -30.84 25.06 2.38
C GLU A 57 -30.08 25.54 3.63
N LEU A 58 -29.00 26.28 3.42
CA LEU A 58 -28.28 27.01 4.46
C LEU A 58 -28.54 28.51 4.28
N LYS A 59 -29.04 29.18 5.32
CA LYS A 59 -29.36 30.62 5.24
C LYS A 59 -28.10 31.48 5.32
N SER A 60 -28.16 32.67 4.74
CA SER A 60 -27.10 33.69 4.79
C SER A 60 -26.71 34.09 6.22
N ASP A 61 -27.61 33.91 7.19
CA ASP A 61 -27.33 34.14 8.61
C ASP A 61 -26.19 33.27 9.17
N ILE A 62 -25.73 32.23 8.46
CA ILE A 62 -24.52 31.49 8.81
C ILE A 62 -23.30 32.41 8.99
N GLY A 63 -23.25 33.53 8.26
CA GLY A 63 -22.17 34.52 8.38
C GLY A 63 -22.09 35.20 9.77
N ARG A 64 -23.11 35.09 10.61
CA ARG A 64 -23.10 35.61 11.99
C ARG A 64 -22.21 34.79 12.92
N LEU A 65 -21.93 33.52 12.58
CA LEU A 65 -21.18 32.60 13.44
C LEU A 65 -19.65 32.79 13.33
N VAL A 66 -19.20 34.04 13.43
CA VAL A 66 -17.81 34.49 13.15
C VAL A 66 -16.71 33.82 13.98
N ASN A 67 -17.07 33.10 15.06
CA ASN A 67 -16.12 32.36 15.89
C ASN A 67 -15.96 30.89 15.49
N VAL A 68 -16.76 30.39 14.54
CA VAL A 68 -16.72 28.98 14.15
C VAL A 68 -15.38 28.66 13.49
N THR A 69 -14.73 27.65 14.04
CA THR A 69 -13.46 27.09 13.58
C THR A 69 -13.66 25.77 12.83
N SER A 70 -14.77 25.07 13.07
CA SER A 70 -15.08 23.80 12.43
C SER A 70 -16.58 23.74 12.10
N LEU A 71 -16.89 23.62 10.81
CA LEU A 71 -18.25 23.54 10.30
C LEU A 71 -18.42 22.24 9.50
N ILE A 72 -19.26 21.34 10.02
CA ILE A 72 -19.51 20.01 9.44
C ILE A 72 -20.97 19.95 8.99
N LEU A 73 -21.19 19.84 7.69
CA LEU A 73 -22.50 19.79 7.02
C LEU A 73 -22.57 18.61 6.04
N CYS A 74 -21.82 17.53 6.31
CA CYS A 74 -21.76 16.39 5.41
C CYS A 74 -23.01 15.51 5.48
N ASN A 75 -23.29 14.77 4.40
CA ASN A 75 -24.45 13.88 4.28
C ASN A 75 -25.79 14.63 4.47
N ASN A 76 -25.96 15.75 3.76
CA ASN A 76 -27.21 16.51 3.72
C ASN A 76 -27.76 16.59 2.29
N GLN A 77 -28.74 17.46 2.06
CA GLN A 77 -29.39 17.67 0.77
C GLN A 77 -29.15 19.08 0.22
N LEU A 78 -28.09 19.76 0.65
CA LEU A 78 -27.79 21.15 0.29
C LEU A 78 -27.60 21.29 -1.22
N VAL A 79 -28.29 22.25 -1.82
CA VAL A 79 -28.21 22.56 -3.27
C VAL A 79 -27.29 23.76 -3.54
N SER A 80 -27.14 24.66 -2.56
CA SER A 80 -26.26 25.82 -2.63
C SER A 80 -25.68 26.15 -1.25
N ILE A 81 -24.61 26.96 -1.25
CA ILE A 81 -24.02 27.56 -0.06
C ILE A 81 -24.11 29.09 -0.22
N PRO A 82 -24.59 29.84 0.80
CA PRO A 82 -24.68 31.29 0.74
C PRO A 82 -23.29 31.94 0.73
N ALA A 83 -23.15 33.09 0.06
CA ALA A 83 -21.87 33.79 -0.05
C ALA A 83 -21.34 34.28 1.32
N GLU A 84 -22.23 34.50 2.27
CA GLU A 84 -21.93 34.90 3.64
C GLU A 84 -21.13 33.85 4.42
N ILE A 85 -20.97 32.62 3.89
CA ILE A 85 -20.04 31.64 4.44
C ILE A 85 -18.62 32.19 4.56
N GLY A 86 -18.21 33.08 3.64
CA GLY A 86 -16.89 33.73 3.66
C GLY A 86 -16.65 34.66 4.85
N SER A 87 -17.70 35.03 5.60
CA SER A 87 -17.57 35.81 6.84
C SER A 87 -16.95 35.01 7.99
N LEU A 88 -16.85 33.68 7.87
CA LEU A 88 -16.27 32.79 8.86
C LEU A 88 -14.73 32.81 8.79
N THR A 89 -14.12 33.94 9.13
CA THR A 89 -12.68 34.18 8.97
C THR A 89 -11.77 33.28 9.83
N LYS A 90 -12.30 32.71 10.92
CA LYS A 90 -11.58 31.77 11.81
C LYS A 90 -11.75 30.29 11.42
N LEU A 91 -12.42 30.01 10.30
CA LEU A 91 -12.75 28.65 9.90
C LEU A 91 -11.48 27.88 9.51
N LYS A 92 -11.25 26.75 10.17
CA LYS A 92 -10.11 25.83 9.94
C LYS A 92 -10.53 24.56 9.23
N ILE A 93 -11.74 24.08 9.49
CA ILE A 93 -12.28 22.86 8.88
C ILE A 93 -13.66 23.16 8.32
N LEU A 94 -13.82 22.92 7.02
CA LEU A 94 -15.11 22.96 6.35
C LEU A 94 -15.35 21.62 5.66
N ASN A 95 -16.40 20.92 6.08
CA ASN A 95 -16.83 19.69 5.44
C ASN A 95 -18.28 19.81 4.96
N ILE A 96 -18.46 19.92 3.65
CA ILE A 96 -19.76 19.96 2.97
C ILE A 96 -19.92 18.77 2.02
N SER A 97 -19.23 17.65 2.30
CA SER A 97 -19.23 16.47 1.44
C SER A 97 -20.57 15.74 1.42
N ASN A 98 -20.87 15.02 0.35
CA ASN A 98 -22.11 14.24 0.19
C ASN A 98 -23.35 15.13 0.33
N ASN A 99 -23.44 16.11 -0.57
CA ASN A 99 -24.57 17.03 -0.75
C ASN A 99 -24.96 17.04 -2.24
N ARG A 100 -25.79 18.00 -2.66
CA ARG A 100 -26.26 18.16 -4.05
C ARG A 100 -25.77 19.47 -4.67
N LEU A 101 -24.61 19.95 -4.25
CA LEU A 101 -24.05 21.22 -4.70
C LEU A 101 -23.62 21.14 -6.17
N LYS A 102 -24.02 22.13 -6.96
CA LYS A 102 -23.63 22.26 -8.38
C LYS A 102 -22.54 23.31 -8.61
N ASP A 103 -22.57 24.36 -7.80
CA ASP A 103 -21.64 25.47 -7.81
C ASP A 103 -21.37 25.94 -6.37
N LEU A 104 -20.32 26.71 -6.18
CA LEU A 104 -19.95 27.32 -4.90
C LEU A 104 -19.74 28.83 -5.08
N PRO A 105 -20.06 29.66 -4.08
CA PRO A 105 -19.77 31.09 -4.13
C PRO A 105 -18.26 31.34 -4.11
N GLU A 106 -17.80 32.42 -4.74
CA GLU A 106 -16.36 32.81 -4.73
C GLU A 106 -15.79 32.95 -3.31
N SER A 107 -16.64 33.34 -2.37
CA SER A 107 -16.29 33.49 -0.96
C SER A 107 -15.87 32.18 -0.27
N ILE A 108 -16.13 31.01 -0.86
CA ILE A 108 -15.63 29.71 -0.37
C ILE A 108 -14.09 29.65 -0.37
N CYS A 109 -13.44 30.50 -1.15
CA CYS A 109 -11.99 30.61 -1.22
C CYS A 109 -11.43 31.78 -0.39
N SER A 110 -12.24 32.42 0.46
CA SER A 110 -11.84 33.60 1.25
C SER A 110 -11.47 33.29 2.69
N PHE A 111 -11.09 32.04 3.00
CA PHE A 111 -10.77 31.61 4.37
C PHE A 111 -9.25 31.68 4.65
N PRO A 112 -8.77 32.64 5.47
CA PRO A 112 -7.34 32.80 5.72
C PRO A 112 -6.74 31.68 6.57
N GLU A 113 -7.54 31.04 7.43
CA GLU A 113 -7.10 30.00 8.37
C GLU A 113 -7.54 28.58 7.99
N ILE A 114 -8.10 28.34 6.78
CA ILE A 114 -8.61 27.01 6.44
C ILE A 114 -7.45 26.01 6.31
N HIS A 115 -7.56 24.87 6.98
CA HIS A 115 -6.61 23.75 6.91
C HIS A 115 -7.20 22.59 6.12
N THR A 116 -8.50 22.34 6.26
CA THR A 116 -9.20 21.23 5.59
C THR A 116 -10.46 21.73 4.92
N LEU A 117 -10.52 21.55 3.61
CA LEU A 117 -11.71 21.82 2.80
C LEU A 117 -12.14 20.54 2.10
N ASN A 118 -13.30 20.01 2.50
CA ASN A 118 -13.88 18.83 1.90
C ASN A 118 -15.23 19.15 1.25
N VAL A 119 -15.27 19.06 -0.08
CA VAL A 119 -16.46 19.25 -0.92
C VAL A 119 -16.78 17.99 -1.74
N SER A 120 -16.23 16.83 -1.36
CA SER A 120 -16.34 15.59 -2.12
C SER A 120 -17.78 15.07 -2.21
N MET A 121 -18.09 14.22 -3.18
CA MET A 121 -19.43 13.61 -3.34
C MET A 121 -20.51 14.68 -3.54
N ASN A 122 -20.29 15.58 -4.50
CA ASN A 122 -21.24 16.60 -4.91
C ASN A 122 -21.42 16.50 -6.45
N SER A 123 -22.00 17.53 -7.07
CA SER A 123 -22.18 17.61 -8.52
C SER A 123 -21.51 18.85 -9.11
N LEU A 124 -20.36 19.24 -8.54
CA LEU A 124 -19.64 20.45 -8.95
C LEU A 124 -19.07 20.28 -10.36
N THR A 125 -19.36 21.24 -11.24
CA THR A 125 -18.80 21.28 -12.61
C THR A 125 -17.61 22.22 -12.73
N SER A 126 -17.52 23.21 -11.84
CA SER A 126 -16.41 24.14 -11.69
C SER A 126 -16.13 24.39 -10.20
N PHE A 127 -15.00 25.02 -9.90
CA PHE A 127 -14.64 25.43 -8.54
C PHE A 127 -13.99 26.83 -8.58
N PRO A 128 -14.29 27.74 -7.65
CA PRO A 128 -13.71 29.08 -7.62
C PRO A 128 -12.17 29.08 -7.48
N CYS A 129 -11.51 30.18 -7.83
CA CYS A 129 -10.04 30.26 -7.73
C CYS A 129 -9.55 30.04 -6.30
N VAL A 130 -8.61 29.10 -6.11
CA VAL A 130 -8.15 28.66 -4.77
C VAL A 130 -6.88 29.36 -4.28
N SER A 131 -6.29 30.27 -5.05
CA SER A 131 -5.00 30.92 -4.70
C SER A 131 -5.02 31.69 -3.38
N ALA A 132 -6.20 32.10 -2.90
CA ALA A 132 -6.35 32.78 -1.61
C ALA A 132 -6.31 31.83 -0.39
N LEU A 133 -6.34 30.51 -0.58
CA LEU A 133 -6.37 29.50 0.48
C LEU A 133 -4.97 29.15 1.02
N SER A 134 -4.17 30.14 1.41
CA SER A 134 -2.75 29.96 1.74
C SER A 134 -2.47 28.94 2.87
N SER A 135 -3.39 28.79 3.83
CA SER A 135 -3.24 27.88 4.97
C SER A 135 -3.69 26.43 4.70
N ILE A 136 -4.18 26.11 3.51
CA ILE A 136 -4.80 24.81 3.24
C ILE A 136 -3.79 23.67 3.27
N HIS A 137 -4.13 22.57 3.94
CA HIS A 137 -3.31 21.35 4.03
C HIS A 137 -3.95 20.18 3.29
N ILE A 138 -5.27 20.01 3.43
CA ILE A 138 -6.04 18.93 2.85
C ILE A 138 -7.17 19.52 2.02
N PHE A 139 -7.17 19.24 0.73
CA PHE A 139 -8.23 19.66 -0.19
C PHE A 139 -8.83 18.44 -0.87
N ASN A 140 -10.14 18.22 -0.67
CA ASN A 140 -10.85 17.10 -1.25
C ASN A 140 -12.04 17.56 -2.10
N ILE A 141 -11.92 17.34 -3.40
CA ILE A 141 -12.90 17.63 -4.46
C ILE A 141 -13.36 16.34 -5.17
N SER A 142 -13.07 15.17 -4.60
CA SER A 142 -13.35 13.86 -5.22
C SER A 142 -14.85 13.62 -5.43
N HIS A 143 -15.22 12.75 -6.38
CA HIS A 143 -16.61 12.44 -6.71
C HIS A 143 -17.43 13.69 -7.03
N ASN A 144 -16.97 14.43 -8.04
CA ASN A 144 -17.65 15.59 -8.63
C ASN A 144 -17.62 15.45 -10.17
N GLN A 145 -17.90 16.53 -10.90
CA GLN A 145 -17.98 16.55 -12.36
C GLN A 145 -16.96 17.54 -12.98
N LEU A 146 -15.87 17.82 -12.25
CA LEU A 146 -14.84 18.80 -12.65
C LEU A 146 -14.08 18.30 -13.89
N GLN A 147 -13.92 19.17 -14.89
CA GLN A 147 -13.16 18.87 -16.13
C GLN A 147 -11.68 19.24 -16.05
N THR A 148 -11.34 20.13 -15.13
CA THR A 148 -9.98 20.58 -14.82
C THR A 148 -9.84 20.71 -13.30
N LEU A 149 -8.60 20.71 -12.81
CA LEU A 149 -8.36 21.15 -11.43
C LEU A 149 -8.66 22.66 -11.29
N PRO A 150 -9.03 23.14 -10.08
CA PRO A 150 -9.41 24.54 -9.88
C PRO A 150 -8.30 25.53 -10.23
N ASP A 151 -8.68 26.71 -10.73
CA ASP A 151 -7.74 27.79 -10.99
C ASP A 151 -6.98 28.18 -9.72
N GLY A 152 -5.68 28.47 -9.86
CA GLY A 152 -4.81 28.80 -8.72
C GLY A 152 -4.36 27.59 -7.88
N ILE A 153 -4.76 26.36 -8.21
CA ILE A 153 -4.30 25.16 -7.48
C ILE A 153 -2.78 24.95 -7.55
N TYR A 154 -2.13 25.48 -8.58
CA TYR A 154 -0.66 25.39 -8.76
C TYR A 154 0.07 26.64 -8.27
N ASP A 155 -0.64 27.58 -7.66
CA ASP A 155 -0.06 28.82 -7.16
C ASP A 155 0.90 28.54 -6.00
N ARG A 156 2.03 29.23 -5.97
CA ARG A 156 3.05 29.06 -4.93
C ARG A 156 2.57 29.49 -3.54
N SER A 157 1.53 30.32 -3.47
CA SER A 157 0.87 30.71 -2.22
C SER A 157 0.27 29.54 -1.45
N LEU A 158 -0.02 28.40 -2.10
CA LEU A 158 -0.48 27.17 -1.46
C LEU A 158 0.68 26.38 -0.85
N GLU A 159 1.52 27.06 -0.07
CA GLU A 159 2.75 26.50 0.49
C GLU A 159 2.49 25.32 1.43
N HIS A 160 1.30 25.25 2.04
CA HIS A 160 0.94 24.26 3.04
C HIS A 160 0.23 23.02 2.48
N LEU A 161 -0.19 23.04 1.20
CA LEU A 161 -0.99 21.97 0.63
C LEU A 161 -0.20 20.64 0.59
N SER A 162 -0.66 19.67 1.37
CA SER A 162 -0.01 18.37 1.55
C SER A 162 -0.80 17.22 0.93
N GLU A 163 -2.12 17.35 0.81
CA GLU A 163 -2.98 16.31 0.26
C GLU A 163 -4.01 16.92 -0.69
N LEU A 164 -4.02 16.43 -1.93
CA LEU A 164 -5.00 16.78 -2.94
C LEU A 164 -5.75 15.52 -3.37
N HIS A 165 -7.04 15.47 -3.06
CA HIS A 165 -7.94 14.38 -3.41
C HIS A 165 -8.94 14.87 -4.48
N ALA A 166 -8.83 14.35 -5.69
CA ALA A 166 -9.63 14.74 -6.84
C ALA A 166 -10.07 13.53 -7.68
N SER A 167 -10.21 12.36 -7.04
CA SER A 167 -10.62 11.13 -7.72
C SER A 167 -12.06 11.18 -8.21
N SER A 168 -12.42 10.36 -9.19
CA SER A 168 -13.79 10.24 -9.70
C SER A 168 -14.36 11.59 -10.14
N ASN A 169 -13.60 12.29 -10.99
CA ASN A 169 -14.00 13.51 -11.69
C ASN A 169 -13.90 13.30 -13.21
N GLN A 170 -13.89 14.36 -13.99
CA GLN A 170 -13.74 14.35 -15.44
C GLN A 170 -12.45 15.05 -15.89
N ILE A 171 -11.44 15.10 -15.03
CA ILE A 171 -10.21 15.87 -15.26
C ILE A 171 -9.45 15.28 -16.45
N ALA A 172 -9.23 16.07 -17.49
CA ALA A 172 -8.61 15.62 -18.74
C ALA A 172 -7.10 15.92 -18.82
N GLU A 173 -6.64 16.92 -18.08
CA GLU A 173 -5.25 17.39 -18.12
C GLU A 173 -4.71 17.72 -16.73
N LEU A 174 -3.39 17.64 -16.59
CA LEU A 174 -2.62 18.03 -15.42
C LEU A 174 -1.46 18.93 -15.89
N SER A 175 -1.33 20.13 -15.31
CA SER A 175 -0.28 21.09 -15.71
C SER A 175 1.09 20.69 -15.14
N ALA A 176 2.17 21.00 -15.87
CA ALA A 176 3.55 20.93 -15.40
C ALA A 176 3.81 21.78 -14.13
N ASP A 177 2.97 22.79 -13.91
CA ASP A 177 2.99 23.63 -12.71
C ASP A 177 2.67 22.87 -11.42
N ILE A 178 2.24 21.60 -11.50
CA ILE A 178 2.11 20.70 -10.34
C ILE A 178 3.40 20.62 -9.52
N SER A 179 4.55 20.82 -10.16
CA SER A 179 5.86 20.91 -9.52
C SER A 179 6.03 22.08 -8.52
N ASN A 180 5.18 23.13 -8.61
CA ASN A 180 5.17 24.22 -7.65
C ASN A 180 4.68 23.78 -6.26
N LEU A 181 3.94 22.67 -6.15
CA LEU A 181 3.38 22.16 -4.90
C LEU A 181 4.43 21.42 -4.06
N SER A 182 5.37 22.17 -3.50
CA SER A 182 6.57 21.66 -2.80
C SER A 182 6.29 20.82 -1.53
N ARG A 183 5.08 20.90 -0.97
CA ARG A 183 4.66 20.13 0.22
C ARG A 183 3.72 18.97 -0.09
N LEU A 184 3.31 18.81 -1.35
CA LEU A 184 2.39 17.76 -1.75
C LEU A 184 2.97 16.39 -1.43
N SER A 185 2.23 15.62 -0.65
CA SER A 185 2.61 14.29 -0.17
C SER A 185 1.69 13.19 -0.68
N LEU A 186 0.43 13.54 -0.97
CA LEU A 186 -0.57 12.66 -1.56
C LEU A 186 -1.27 13.40 -2.69
N LEU A 187 -1.29 12.78 -3.88
CA LEU A 187 -2.07 13.23 -5.03
C LEU A 187 -2.94 12.07 -5.51
N ASN A 188 -4.26 12.22 -5.38
CA ASN A 188 -5.22 11.24 -5.88
C ASN A 188 -6.06 11.84 -7.02
N LEU A 189 -5.83 11.33 -8.23
CA LEU A 189 -6.53 11.66 -9.47
C LEU A 189 -7.12 10.39 -10.11
N ALA A 190 -7.37 9.34 -9.34
CA ALA A 190 -7.95 8.11 -9.85
C ALA A 190 -9.33 8.33 -10.51
N ASN A 191 -9.70 7.51 -11.48
CA ASN A 191 -10.98 7.52 -12.19
C ASN A 191 -11.30 8.90 -12.79
N ASN A 192 -10.38 9.46 -13.57
CA ASN A 192 -10.53 10.70 -14.32
C ASN A 192 -10.42 10.43 -15.83
N LYS A 193 -10.21 11.49 -16.64
CA LYS A 193 -10.03 11.42 -18.10
C LYS A 193 -8.60 11.77 -18.53
N LEU A 194 -7.62 11.63 -17.63
CA LEU A 194 -6.22 11.94 -17.94
C LEU A 194 -5.72 11.02 -19.05
N VAL A 195 -5.08 11.63 -20.04
CA VAL A 195 -4.41 10.94 -21.15
C VAL A 195 -2.90 10.93 -21.03
N ASP A 196 -2.34 11.81 -20.21
CA ASP A 196 -0.92 11.89 -19.88
C ASP A 196 -0.72 12.54 -18.51
N VAL A 197 0.51 12.48 -17.99
CA VAL A 197 0.93 13.15 -16.76
C VAL A 197 2.24 13.90 -17.03
N PRO A 198 2.35 15.19 -16.66
CA PRO A 198 3.56 15.97 -16.88
C PRO A 198 4.78 15.33 -16.18
N PRO A 199 5.92 15.17 -16.87
CA PRO A 199 7.15 14.65 -16.28
C PRO A 199 7.61 15.42 -15.02
N GLU A 200 7.29 16.72 -14.94
CA GLU A 200 7.54 17.63 -13.83
C GLU A 200 6.90 17.17 -12.52
N LEU A 201 5.89 16.30 -12.54
CA LEU A 201 5.34 15.68 -11.32
C LEU A 201 6.42 14.93 -10.51
N SER A 202 7.45 14.41 -11.18
CA SER A 202 8.60 13.78 -10.50
C SER A 202 9.45 14.75 -9.68
N MET A 203 9.32 16.06 -9.90
CA MET A 203 9.99 17.10 -9.12
C MET A 203 9.31 17.39 -7.78
N CYS A 204 8.10 16.85 -7.54
CA CYS A 204 7.43 16.92 -6.26
C CYS A 204 8.14 16.02 -5.23
N THR A 205 9.24 16.52 -4.65
CA THR A 205 10.15 15.75 -3.79
C THR A 205 9.52 15.12 -2.54
N LYS A 206 8.38 15.64 -2.08
CA LYS A 206 7.66 15.14 -0.91
C LYS A 206 6.51 14.19 -1.26
N LEU A 207 6.24 13.96 -2.54
CA LEU A 207 5.15 13.10 -3.00
C LEU A 207 5.45 11.63 -2.65
N LYS A 208 4.65 11.09 -1.74
CA LYS A 208 4.75 9.71 -1.25
C LYS A 208 3.72 8.80 -1.88
N GLU A 209 2.56 9.36 -2.18
CA GLU A 209 1.41 8.64 -2.70
C GLU A 209 0.86 9.37 -3.94
N LEU A 210 0.79 8.64 -5.03
CA LEU A 210 0.24 9.06 -6.31
C LEU A 210 -0.70 7.97 -6.76
N ASP A 211 -1.99 8.29 -6.83
CA ASP A 211 -3.00 7.44 -7.44
C ASP A 211 -3.56 8.12 -8.68
N VAL A 212 -3.36 7.50 -9.83
CA VAL A 212 -3.90 7.94 -11.12
C VAL A 212 -4.59 6.78 -11.85
N LYS A 213 -5.01 5.74 -11.12
CA LYS A 213 -5.70 4.56 -11.67
C LYS A 213 -7.00 4.92 -12.38
N GLY A 214 -7.47 4.06 -13.28
CA GLY A 214 -8.74 4.29 -13.98
C GLY A 214 -8.74 5.49 -14.93
N ASN A 215 -7.57 5.99 -15.32
CA ASN A 215 -7.38 6.96 -16.39
C ASN A 215 -6.94 6.26 -17.69
N LYS A 216 -7.17 6.88 -18.85
CA LYS A 216 -6.89 6.31 -20.17
C LYS A 216 -5.62 6.90 -20.77
N PHE A 217 -4.46 6.52 -20.22
CA PHE A 217 -3.17 7.03 -20.66
C PHE A 217 -2.82 6.61 -22.10
N LYS A 218 -2.36 7.57 -22.90
CA LYS A 218 -1.82 7.35 -24.25
C LYS A 218 -0.57 6.50 -24.21
N ASP A 219 0.31 6.79 -23.26
CA ASP A 219 1.47 5.95 -22.98
C ASP A 219 1.00 4.65 -22.31
N ARG A 220 0.91 3.59 -23.12
CA ARG A 220 0.53 2.24 -22.67
C ARG A 220 1.47 1.71 -21.58
N ARG A 221 2.75 2.09 -21.61
CA ARG A 221 3.74 1.68 -20.59
C ARG A 221 3.47 2.41 -19.28
N PHE A 222 3.25 3.71 -19.32
CA PHE A 222 2.86 4.48 -18.15
C PHE A 222 1.54 3.95 -17.56
N GLY A 223 0.52 3.73 -18.40
CA GLY A 223 -0.76 3.16 -17.97
C GLY A 223 -0.63 1.79 -17.28
N LYS A 224 0.23 0.90 -17.78
CA LYS A 224 0.52 -0.38 -17.10
C LYS A 224 1.21 -0.19 -15.74
N LEU A 225 2.14 0.77 -15.62
CA LEU A 225 2.79 1.08 -14.34
C LEU A 225 1.79 1.62 -13.31
N VAL A 226 0.79 2.37 -13.75
CA VAL A 226 -0.25 2.94 -12.90
C VAL A 226 -1.07 1.84 -12.22
N GLU A 227 -1.44 0.78 -12.95
CA GLU A 227 -2.20 -0.35 -12.41
C GLU A 227 -1.45 -1.11 -11.30
N GLN A 228 -0.11 -1.13 -11.37
CA GLN A 228 0.76 -1.77 -10.37
C GLN A 228 0.90 -0.96 -9.07
N CYS A 229 0.41 0.28 -9.03
CA CYS A 229 0.24 1.08 -7.82
C CYS A 229 1.53 1.36 -7.03
N GLN A 230 2.66 1.56 -7.73
CA GLN A 230 3.94 1.92 -7.12
C GLN A 230 4.30 3.37 -7.43
N THR A 231 3.97 4.30 -6.52
CA THR A 231 4.24 5.74 -6.69
C THR A 231 5.68 6.04 -7.05
N LYS A 232 6.65 5.40 -6.38
CA LYS A 232 8.07 5.61 -6.68
C LYS A 232 8.43 5.24 -8.12
N SER A 233 7.92 4.12 -8.62
CA SER A 233 8.18 3.63 -9.98
C SER A 233 7.58 4.57 -11.03
N LEU A 234 6.41 5.15 -10.75
CA LEU A 234 5.79 6.19 -11.59
C LEU A 234 6.65 7.46 -11.64
N LEU A 235 7.14 7.92 -10.48
CA LEU A 235 7.99 9.11 -10.40
C LEU A 235 9.36 8.89 -11.03
N ASP A 236 9.96 7.71 -10.85
CA ASP A 236 11.23 7.34 -11.51
C ASP A 236 11.06 7.26 -13.03
N TYR A 237 9.91 6.77 -13.52
CA TYR A 237 9.57 6.78 -14.94
C TYR A 237 9.51 8.19 -15.51
N LEU A 238 8.76 9.08 -14.86
CA LEU A 238 8.62 10.49 -15.26
C LEU A 238 9.95 11.24 -15.20
N ASN A 239 10.77 11.00 -14.17
CA ASN A 239 12.10 11.60 -14.04
C ASN A 239 13.05 11.18 -15.18
N ASN A 240 12.94 9.92 -15.64
CA ASN A 240 13.72 9.46 -16.78
C ASN A 240 13.29 10.11 -18.11
N ILE A 241 12.01 10.50 -18.23
CA ILE A 241 11.54 11.28 -19.38
C ILE A 241 12.16 12.67 -19.35
N LEU A 242 12.09 13.38 -18.20
CA LEU A 242 12.72 14.70 -18.03
C LEU A 242 14.21 14.69 -18.41
N LYS A 243 14.98 13.73 -17.88
CA LYS A 243 16.42 13.62 -18.17
C LYS A 243 16.73 13.41 -19.65
N LYS A 244 15.85 12.71 -20.39
CA LYS A 244 16.02 12.50 -21.84
C LYS A 244 15.69 13.74 -22.63
N GLU A 245 14.74 14.55 -22.17
CA GLU A 245 14.39 15.83 -22.78
C GLU A 245 15.52 16.86 -22.57
N ASP A 246 16.14 16.89 -21.38
CA ASP A 246 17.31 17.72 -21.08
C ASP A 246 18.54 17.35 -21.92
N GLN A 247 18.77 16.05 -22.18
CA GLN A 247 19.88 15.61 -23.03
C GLN A 247 19.66 15.92 -24.53
N LYS A 248 18.40 16.04 -24.97
CA LYS A 248 18.06 16.46 -26.34
C LYS A 248 18.13 17.97 -26.51
N SER A 249 17.85 18.77 -25.47
CA SER A 249 17.97 20.23 -25.52
C SER A 249 19.42 20.73 -25.42
N GLY A 250 20.35 19.90 -24.92
CA GLY A 250 21.79 20.18 -24.85
C GLY A 250 22.61 19.98 -26.14
N LYS A 251 22.04 19.38 -27.21
CA LYS A 251 22.67 19.34 -28.54
C LYS A 251 22.13 20.47 -29.41
N GLY A 252 23.00 21.46 -29.64
CA GLY A 252 22.69 22.68 -30.38
C GLY A 252 22.01 22.47 -31.73
N LYS A 253 21.17 23.46 -32.07
CA LYS A 253 20.51 23.68 -33.36
C LYS A 253 21.49 23.50 -34.53
N GLU A 254 21.33 22.44 -35.31
CA GLU A 254 21.63 22.47 -36.74
C GLU A 254 20.35 22.20 -37.54
N LYS A 255 19.89 23.25 -38.21
CA LYS A 255 18.84 23.19 -39.23
C LYS A 255 19.30 22.27 -40.37
N LYS A 256 18.62 21.14 -40.56
CA LYS A 256 18.48 20.54 -41.90
C LYS A 256 17.02 20.23 -42.18
N LYS A 257 16.45 21.12 -42.99
CA LYS A 257 15.14 21.02 -43.63
C LYS A 257 15.13 19.78 -44.54
N ARG A 258 14.28 18.80 -44.24
CA ARG A 258 13.86 17.79 -45.22
C ARG A 258 12.38 17.46 -44.97
N ASN A 259 11.53 18.07 -45.80
CA ASN A 259 10.20 17.56 -46.09
C ASN A 259 10.36 16.21 -46.80
N LYS A 260 9.70 15.17 -46.31
CA LYS A 260 8.93 14.27 -47.16
C LYS A 260 7.96 13.44 -46.31
N ASP A 261 6.68 13.62 -46.61
CA ASP A 261 5.64 12.63 -46.38
C ASP A 261 6.13 11.23 -46.74
N LYS A 262 5.80 10.25 -45.89
CA LYS A 262 5.14 9.00 -46.29
C LYS A 262 4.86 8.14 -45.06
N THR A 263 3.56 7.94 -44.82
CA THR A 263 2.92 6.67 -44.42
C THR A 263 3.69 5.82 -43.42
N ALA A 264 3.28 5.92 -42.15
CA ALA A 264 3.49 4.85 -41.19
C ALA A 264 2.75 3.60 -41.72
N ALA A 265 3.50 2.68 -42.31
CA ALA A 265 3.10 1.29 -42.33
C ALA A 265 3.26 0.80 -40.89
N GLU A 266 2.14 0.39 -40.30
CA GLU A 266 2.09 -0.44 -39.11
C GLU A 266 2.92 -1.70 -39.41
N ASP A 267 4.13 -1.76 -38.86
CA ASP A 267 4.87 -3.00 -38.75
C ASP A 267 4.31 -3.72 -37.52
N ASP A 268 3.32 -4.54 -37.82
CA ASP A 268 2.67 -5.53 -36.99
C ASP A 268 3.72 -6.60 -36.62
N GLY A 269 4.50 -6.27 -35.59
CA GLY A 269 5.33 -7.22 -34.88
C GLY A 269 4.75 -7.40 -33.49
N ASP A 270 3.92 -8.43 -33.32
CA ASP A 270 3.55 -9.00 -32.03
C ASP A 270 4.83 -9.35 -31.25
N VAL A 271 5.37 -8.37 -30.52
CA VAL A 271 6.34 -8.63 -29.47
C VAL A 271 5.50 -8.94 -28.24
N GLU A 272 5.30 -10.22 -27.95
CA GLU A 272 4.76 -10.69 -26.67
C GLU A 272 5.58 -10.06 -25.53
N GLU A 273 5.04 -8.98 -24.96
CA GLU A 273 5.68 -8.28 -23.84
C GLU A 273 5.65 -9.19 -22.61
N LEU A 274 6.80 -9.79 -22.29
CA LEU A 274 7.00 -10.70 -21.16
C LEU A 274 6.49 -10.06 -19.86
N LYS A 275 5.50 -10.70 -19.21
CA LYS A 275 5.04 -10.33 -17.87
C LYS A 275 6.04 -10.83 -16.81
N ASN A 276 6.00 -10.27 -15.60
CA ASN A 276 6.62 -10.97 -14.47
C ASN A 276 5.94 -12.33 -14.32
N MET A 277 6.75 -13.35 -14.10
CA MET A 277 6.28 -14.73 -14.08
C MET A 277 6.74 -15.45 -12.83
N ILE A 278 5.84 -16.28 -12.30
CA ILE A 278 6.22 -17.37 -11.40
C ILE A 278 6.20 -18.65 -12.22
N GLU A 279 7.35 -19.28 -12.38
CA GLU A 279 7.39 -20.65 -12.90
C GLU A 279 7.37 -21.62 -11.72
N VAL A 280 6.32 -22.43 -11.67
CA VAL A 280 6.17 -23.47 -10.66
C VAL A 280 6.96 -24.69 -11.10
N LEU A 281 7.95 -25.09 -10.32
CA LEU A 281 8.69 -26.33 -10.55
C LEU A 281 8.01 -27.48 -9.80
N TYR A 282 7.69 -28.54 -10.53
CA TYR A 282 7.20 -29.80 -9.97
C TYR A 282 8.29 -30.85 -10.03
N PHE A 283 8.61 -31.45 -8.89
CA PHE A 283 9.43 -32.65 -8.82
C PHE A 283 8.58 -33.83 -8.33
N PRO A 284 8.66 -34.99 -9.00
CA PRO A 284 8.11 -36.24 -8.47
C PRO A 284 8.64 -36.50 -7.06
N SER A 285 7.87 -37.23 -6.25
CA SER A 285 8.09 -37.41 -4.81
C SER A 285 9.49 -37.94 -4.44
N GLU A 286 10.22 -38.57 -5.37
CA GLU A 286 11.59 -39.07 -5.17
C GLU A 286 12.68 -37.99 -5.30
N LYS A 287 12.40 -36.85 -5.94
CA LYS A 287 13.37 -35.77 -6.19
C LYS A 287 13.03 -34.46 -5.48
N GLY A 288 11.75 -34.17 -5.27
CA GLY A 288 11.29 -32.95 -4.60
C GLY A 288 11.48 -32.98 -3.08
N LEU A 289 11.54 -31.81 -2.44
CA LEU A 289 11.51 -31.76 -0.98
C LEU A 289 10.11 -32.13 -0.46
N THR A 290 10.07 -33.10 0.44
CA THR A 290 8.89 -33.41 1.25
C THR A 290 9.19 -33.10 2.72
N ILE A 291 8.15 -32.69 3.45
CA ILE A 291 8.23 -32.42 4.88
C ILE A 291 7.17 -33.26 5.58
N THR A 292 7.58 -34.03 6.57
CA THR A 292 6.67 -34.87 7.35
C THR A 292 6.13 -34.09 8.54
N VAL A 293 4.83 -34.19 8.82
CA VAL A 293 4.19 -33.64 10.02
C VAL A 293 3.82 -34.76 10.99
N THR A 294 4.12 -34.58 12.27
CA THR A 294 3.67 -35.51 13.31
C THR A 294 2.28 -35.12 13.83
N PRO A 295 1.52 -36.06 14.41
CA PRO A 295 0.26 -35.71 15.08
C PRO A 295 0.43 -34.68 16.22
N ALA A 296 1.61 -34.65 16.86
CA ALA A 296 1.88 -33.74 17.96
C ALA A 296 1.87 -32.28 17.51
N VAL A 297 2.51 -31.95 16.37
CA VAL A 297 2.51 -30.58 15.85
C VAL A 297 1.11 -30.11 15.46
N LEU A 298 0.25 -31.02 14.97
CA LEU A 298 -1.10 -30.66 14.55
C LEU A 298 -1.98 -30.18 15.71
N SER A 299 -1.68 -30.59 16.94
CA SER A 299 -2.42 -30.14 18.14
C SER A 299 -2.06 -28.70 18.57
N VAL A 300 -0.90 -28.20 18.16
CA VAL A 300 -0.38 -26.90 18.60
C VAL A 300 -0.32 -25.88 17.46
N ARG A 301 -0.05 -26.32 16.23
CA ARG A 301 0.06 -25.48 15.04
C ARG A 301 -0.24 -26.26 13.75
N PRO A 302 -1.53 -26.52 13.47
CA PRO A 302 -1.96 -27.47 12.42
C PRO A 302 -1.72 -27.04 10.98
N TYR A 303 -1.61 -25.75 10.69
CA TYR A 303 -1.59 -25.25 9.32
C TYR A 303 -0.18 -24.87 8.91
N ILE A 304 0.37 -25.59 7.94
CA ILE A 304 1.75 -25.48 7.49
C ILE A 304 1.75 -25.48 5.96
N VAL A 305 2.39 -24.48 5.36
CA VAL A 305 2.55 -24.32 3.92
C VAL A 305 4.02 -24.02 3.65
N CYS A 306 4.62 -24.69 2.67
CA CYS A 306 6.02 -24.47 2.30
C CYS A 306 6.16 -24.37 0.78
N CYS A 307 7.18 -23.63 0.34
CA CYS A 307 7.72 -23.71 -1.02
C CYS A 307 9.22 -23.46 -0.98
N ILE A 308 9.90 -23.77 -2.07
CA ILE A 308 11.30 -23.39 -2.27
C ILE A 308 11.36 -22.34 -3.36
N VAL A 309 12.07 -21.24 -3.13
CA VAL A 309 12.39 -20.27 -4.17
C VAL A 309 13.85 -20.49 -4.59
N ARG A 310 14.07 -20.73 -5.89
CA ARG A 310 15.40 -21.02 -6.46
C ARG A 310 15.95 -19.85 -7.26
N ASN A 311 17.27 -19.88 -7.47
CA ASN A 311 18.03 -18.94 -8.28
C ASN A 311 17.83 -17.47 -7.87
N ILE A 312 17.77 -17.21 -6.58
CA ILE A 312 17.66 -15.84 -6.08
C ILE A 312 19.02 -15.15 -6.07
N ASN A 313 19.03 -13.84 -6.34
CA ASN A 313 20.21 -13.00 -6.22
C ASN A 313 20.04 -11.96 -5.10
N LEU A 314 20.68 -12.23 -3.96
CA LEU A 314 20.68 -11.32 -2.80
C LEU A 314 21.91 -10.42 -2.74
N GLN A 315 22.88 -10.59 -3.65
CA GLN A 315 24.12 -9.80 -3.69
C GLN A 315 23.91 -8.42 -4.31
N ALA A 316 22.85 -8.24 -5.11
CA ALA A 316 22.49 -6.96 -5.71
C ALA A 316 22.23 -5.87 -4.65
N THR A 317 22.51 -4.61 -5.02
CA THR A 317 22.50 -3.46 -4.12
C THR A 317 21.15 -3.31 -3.42
N ASN A 318 21.17 -3.33 -2.08
CA ASN A 318 20.00 -3.26 -1.19
C ASN A 318 19.00 -4.42 -1.27
N THR A 319 19.15 -5.41 -2.15
CA THR A 319 18.18 -6.51 -2.31
C THR A 319 18.04 -7.36 -1.05
N PHE A 320 19.15 -7.76 -0.43
CA PHE A 320 19.13 -8.47 0.86
C PHE A 320 18.40 -7.68 1.96
N LYS A 321 18.72 -6.39 2.10
CA LYS A 321 18.08 -5.52 3.11
C LYS A 321 16.59 -5.35 2.83
N ASN A 322 16.21 -5.18 1.57
CA ASN A 322 14.82 -5.06 1.14
C ASN A 322 14.04 -6.35 1.44
N PHE A 323 14.66 -7.52 1.21
CA PHE A 323 14.04 -8.81 1.51
C PHE A 323 13.79 -9.02 3.01
N ILE A 324 14.76 -8.67 3.88
CA ILE A 324 14.56 -8.73 5.35
C ILE A 324 13.49 -7.72 5.80
N THR A 325 13.49 -6.52 5.21
CA THR A 325 12.48 -5.48 5.51
C THR A 325 11.08 -5.91 5.07
N LEU A 326 10.97 -6.58 3.92
CA LEU A 326 9.73 -7.14 3.41
C LEU A 326 9.13 -8.16 4.38
N GLN A 327 9.94 -9.11 4.87
CA GLN A 327 9.49 -10.08 5.88
C GLN A 327 8.96 -9.38 7.13
N THR A 328 9.70 -8.39 7.64
CA THR A 328 9.27 -7.61 8.83
C THR A 328 7.93 -6.90 8.58
N LYS A 329 7.78 -6.27 7.40
CA LYS A 329 6.55 -5.57 7.02
C LYS A 329 5.36 -6.52 6.92
N LEU A 330 5.52 -7.68 6.29
CA LEU A 330 4.45 -8.70 6.17
C LEU A 330 4.10 -9.33 7.53
N HIS A 331 5.07 -9.47 8.43
CA HIS A 331 4.81 -9.89 9.81
C HIS A 331 3.90 -8.90 10.54
N ASP A 332 4.11 -7.60 10.34
CA ASP A 332 3.32 -6.54 10.96
C ASP A 332 1.92 -6.39 10.34
N THR A 333 1.80 -6.51 9.02
CA THR A 333 0.54 -6.30 8.29
C THR A 333 -0.26 -7.60 8.12
N VAL A 334 0.07 -8.41 7.11
CA VAL A 334 -0.73 -9.57 6.67
C VAL A 334 -0.76 -10.66 7.73
N CYS A 335 0.34 -10.84 8.48
CA CYS A 335 0.42 -11.81 9.57
C CYS A 335 -0.14 -11.29 10.90
N GLN A 336 -0.65 -10.05 10.95
CA GLN A 336 -1.20 -9.41 12.15
C GLN A 336 -0.26 -9.48 13.37
N LYS A 337 0.98 -9.00 13.20
CA LYS A 337 2.05 -9.06 14.21
C LYS A 337 2.30 -10.50 14.69
N ARG A 338 2.41 -11.42 13.72
CA ARG A 338 2.62 -12.88 13.90
C ARG A 338 1.47 -13.66 14.57
N GLN A 339 0.33 -13.02 14.86
CA GLN A 339 -0.78 -13.71 15.51
C GLN A 339 -1.57 -14.59 14.53
N ALA A 340 -1.77 -14.13 13.30
CA ALA A 340 -2.55 -14.85 12.30
C ALA A 340 -1.72 -15.90 11.55
N ALA A 341 -0.47 -15.59 11.24
CA ALA A 341 0.48 -16.49 10.59
C ALA A 341 1.92 -16.11 10.95
N THR A 342 2.89 -16.96 10.62
CA THR A 342 4.31 -16.65 10.80
C THR A 342 5.08 -17.12 9.57
N ILE A 343 5.82 -16.20 8.96
CA ILE A 343 6.75 -16.51 7.87
C ILE A 343 8.09 -16.86 8.51
N ALA A 344 8.72 -17.91 8.00
CA ALA A 344 10.10 -18.24 8.31
C ALA A 344 10.82 -18.60 7.01
N THR A 345 12.06 -18.14 6.89
CA THR A 345 12.87 -18.30 5.69
C THR A 345 14.22 -18.89 6.07
N HIS A 346 14.68 -19.87 5.28
CA HIS A 346 15.86 -20.66 5.58
C HIS A 346 16.73 -20.79 4.33
N ASP A 347 18.05 -20.66 4.48
CA ASP A 347 18.99 -20.97 3.40
C ASP A 347 18.92 -22.48 3.09
N LEU A 348 18.47 -22.84 1.89
CA LEU A 348 18.26 -24.23 1.52
C LEU A 348 19.55 -25.06 1.57
N ASN A 349 20.70 -24.45 1.27
CA ASN A 349 21.99 -25.16 1.23
C ASN A 349 22.48 -25.55 2.64
N SER A 350 21.98 -24.87 3.67
CA SER A 350 22.30 -25.17 5.07
C SER A 350 21.43 -26.27 5.67
N ILE A 351 20.39 -26.71 4.97
CA ILE A 351 19.40 -27.66 5.49
C ILE A 351 19.78 -29.10 5.17
N THR A 352 19.74 -29.94 6.19
CA THR A 352 19.89 -31.40 6.04
C THR A 352 18.52 -32.08 6.01
N LYS A 353 18.24 -32.87 4.98
CA LYS A 353 17.00 -33.69 4.85
C LYS A 353 17.14 -35.00 5.65
N PRO A 354 16.04 -35.68 6.05
CA PRO A 354 14.64 -35.27 5.90
C PRO A 354 14.25 -34.13 6.84
N LEU A 355 13.13 -33.47 6.54
CA LEU A 355 12.56 -32.43 7.40
C LEU A 355 11.31 -32.96 8.08
N THR A 356 11.18 -32.68 9.38
CA THR A 356 10.01 -33.10 10.17
C THR A 356 9.51 -31.96 11.04
N TYR A 357 8.24 -31.62 10.88
CA TYR A 357 7.52 -30.77 11.79
C TYR A 357 6.96 -31.60 12.94
N ASP A 358 7.41 -31.29 14.15
CA ASP A 358 7.02 -31.97 15.39
C ASP A 358 6.65 -30.97 16.50
N ALA A 359 6.21 -31.48 17.65
CA ALA A 359 6.07 -30.68 18.86
C ALA A 359 6.88 -31.31 20.00
N MET A 360 7.75 -30.51 20.62
CA MET A 360 8.64 -30.94 21.69
C MET A 360 8.27 -30.26 23.00
N PHE A 361 8.57 -30.90 24.15
CA PHE A 361 8.43 -30.21 25.43
C PHE A 361 9.41 -29.02 25.51
N PRO A 362 9.00 -27.88 26.12
CA PRO A 362 9.80 -26.66 26.15
C PRO A 362 11.24 -26.81 26.69
N HIS A 363 11.44 -27.69 27.67
CA HIS A 363 12.75 -27.97 28.28
C HIS A 363 13.64 -28.89 27.43
N VAL A 364 13.07 -29.62 26.46
CA VAL A 364 13.79 -30.52 25.54
C VAL A 364 14.12 -29.83 24.22
N LEU A 365 13.27 -28.91 23.76
CA LEU A 365 13.49 -28.16 22.53
C LEU A 365 14.75 -27.30 22.65
N GLN A 366 15.82 -27.66 21.94
CA GLN A 366 17.08 -26.90 21.88
C GLN A 366 17.22 -26.21 20.53
N ILE A 367 17.52 -24.91 20.54
CA ILE A 367 17.74 -24.12 19.33
C ILE A 367 18.87 -23.12 19.56
N VAL A 368 19.60 -22.78 18.50
CA VAL A 368 20.50 -21.61 18.47
C VAL A 368 19.73 -20.47 17.79
N PRO A 369 19.08 -19.55 18.52
CA PRO A 369 18.19 -18.56 17.92
C PRO A 369 18.94 -17.60 17.00
N LEU A 370 18.25 -17.09 15.98
CA LEU A 370 18.77 -16.01 15.15
C LEU A 370 19.34 -14.86 16.00
N SER A 371 20.51 -14.36 15.60
CA SER A 371 21.28 -13.30 16.28
C SER A 371 21.79 -13.66 17.68
N ARG A 372 21.74 -14.94 18.07
CA ARG A 372 22.37 -15.46 19.30
C ARG A 372 23.41 -16.51 18.95
N GLN A 373 24.44 -16.63 19.78
CA GLN A 373 25.56 -17.55 19.53
C GLN A 373 25.47 -18.86 20.32
N LYS A 374 24.65 -18.91 21.38
CA LYS A 374 24.54 -20.06 22.28
C LYS A 374 23.23 -20.79 22.09
N GLU A 375 23.30 -22.11 22.18
CA GLU A 375 22.14 -22.98 22.25
C GLU A 375 21.36 -22.72 23.54
N ILE A 376 20.04 -22.73 23.42
CA ILE A 376 19.12 -22.45 24.51
C ILE A 376 17.85 -23.30 24.36
N THR A 377 17.29 -23.69 25.50
CA THR A 377 15.99 -24.37 25.56
C THR A 377 14.86 -23.43 25.12
N GLY A 378 13.82 -23.98 24.51
CA GLY A 378 12.60 -23.26 24.15
C GLY A 378 11.95 -22.57 25.35
N GLU A 379 11.93 -23.23 26.51
CA GLU A 379 11.44 -22.68 27.78
C GLU A 379 12.15 -21.39 28.16
N LYS A 380 13.46 -21.45 28.40
CA LYS A 380 14.28 -20.29 28.77
C LYS A 380 14.23 -19.17 27.73
N LEU A 381 14.14 -19.51 26.43
CA LEU A 381 14.02 -18.51 25.37
C LEU A 381 12.70 -17.73 25.48
N VAL A 382 11.57 -18.44 25.61
CA VAL A 382 10.25 -17.81 25.73
C VAL A 382 10.14 -16.99 27.01
N GLU A 383 10.68 -17.48 28.13
CA GLU A 383 10.76 -16.73 29.39
C GLU A 383 11.55 -15.43 29.22
N THR A 384 12.71 -15.49 28.57
CA THR A 384 13.55 -14.31 28.30
C THR A 384 12.79 -13.28 27.48
N LEU A 385 12.13 -13.71 26.40
CA LEU A 385 11.35 -12.81 25.52
C LEU A 385 10.14 -12.19 26.24
N ARG A 386 9.46 -12.95 27.11
CA ARG A 386 8.36 -12.43 27.93
C ARG A 386 8.87 -11.37 28.91
N LYS A 387 10.04 -11.59 29.52
CA LYS A 387 10.67 -10.62 30.41
C LYS A 387 11.06 -9.34 29.66
N GLU A 388 11.69 -9.46 28.49
CA GLU A 388 12.04 -8.33 27.63
C GLU A 388 10.78 -7.53 27.21
N ALA A 389 9.69 -8.21 26.85
CA ALA A 389 8.43 -7.57 26.48
C ALA A 389 7.80 -6.79 27.65
N GLU A 390 7.87 -7.32 28.87
CA GLU A 390 7.37 -6.69 30.08
C GLU A 390 8.25 -5.51 30.52
N GLU A 391 9.57 -5.62 30.39
CA GLU A 391 10.52 -4.52 30.63
C GLU A 391 10.25 -3.36 29.66
N GLN A 392 10.08 -3.64 28.37
CA GLN A 392 9.71 -2.61 27.39
C GLN A 392 8.34 -1.98 27.67
N ARG A 393 7.38 -2.76 28.19
CA ARG A 393 6.08 -2.23 28.61
C ARG A 393 6.25 -1.23 29.76
N LYS A 394 7.05 -1.59 30.76
CA LYS A 394 7.36 -0.74 31.94
C LYS A 394 8.12 0.52 31.53
N GLU A 395 9.16 0.39 30.71
CA GLU A 395 9.96 1.51 30.21
C GLU A 395 9.11 2.53 29.44
N LYS A 396 8.21 2.04 28.56
CA LYS A 396 7.28 2.88 27.79
C LYS A 396 6.04 3.31 28.56
N LYS A 397 5.94 3.01 29.87
CA LYS A 397 4.80 3.32 30.76
C LYS A 397 3.45 2.94 30.17
N ARG A 398 3.36 1.77 29.52
CA ARG A 398 2.12 1.28 28.90
C ARG A 398 1.36 0.38 29.87
N ASN A 399 0.02 0.44 29.82
CA ASN A 399 -0.84 -0.44 30.62
C ASN A 399 -0.85 -1.90 30.08
N THR A 400 -0.65 -2.08 28.77
CA THR A 400 -0.70 -3.39 28.11
C THR A 400 0.58 -3.65 27.32
N ILE A 401 0.94 -4.93 27.17
CA ILE A 401 2.09 -5.36 26.36
C ILE A 401 1.84 -4.92 24.90
N SER A 402 2.90 -4.47 24.23
CA SER A 402 2.83 -4.09 22.81
C SER A 402 2.22 -5.21 21.98
N GLY A 403 1.34 -4.87 21.04
CA GLY A 403 0.75 -5.83 20.10
C GLY A 403 1.78 -6.66 19.32
N VAL A 404 3.03 -6.18 19.24
CA VAL A 404 4.17 -6.85 18.60
C VAL A 404 4.64 -8.09 19.37
N HIS A 405 4.43 -8.17 20.69
CA HIS A 405 4.84 -9.32 21.52
C HIS A 405 3.69 -10.29 21.82
N LYS A 406 2.46 -9.99 21.38
CA LYS A 406 1.28 -10.83 21.62
C LYS A 406 1.41 -12.24 21.02
N TYR A 407 2.27 -12.44 20.02
CA TYR A 407 2.53 -13.79 19.49
C TYR A 407 3.11 -14.76 20.55
N LEU A 408 3.73 -14.26 21.63
CA LEU A 408 4.20 -15.08 22.76
C LEU A 408 3.05 -15.72 23.56
N GLU A 409 1.85 -15.14 23.49
CA GLU A 409 0.64 -15.67 24.13
C GLU A 409 0.13 -16.92 23.41
N LEU A 410 0.42 -17.08 22.11
CA LEU A 410 0.04 -18.28 21.34
C LEU A 410 0.65 -19.59 21.89
N LEU A 411 1.72 -19.48 22.68
CA LEU A 411 2.40 -20.60 23.33
C LEU A 411 2.09 -20.72 24.83
N ALA A 412 1.29 -19.81 25.42
CA ALA A 412 1.07 -19.78 26.87
C ALA A 412 0.41 -21.06 27.40
N ASP A 413 -0.58 -21.57 26.70
CA ASP A 413 -1.37 -22.72 27.15
C ASP A 413 -0.93 -24.04 26.47
N LYS A 414 0.26 -24.05 25.85
CA LYS A 414 0.74 -25.21 25.08
C LYS A 414 1.75 -26.01 25.88
N VAL A 415 1.43 -27.28 26.10
CA VAL A 415 2.30 -28.25 26.80
C VAL A 415 3.57 -28.56 25.98
N GLN A 416 3.43 -28.56 24.65
CA GLN A 416 4.52 -28.77 23.71
C GLN A 416 4.60 -27.60 22.74
N TYR A 417 5.80 -27.33 22.24
CA TYR A 417 6.09 -26.25 21.31
C TYR A 417 6.39 -26.80 19.91
N PRO A 418 5.81 -26.19 18.86
CA PRO A 418 6.04 -26.65 17.50
C PRO A 418 7.48 -26.34 17.07
N CYS A 419 8.07 -27.25 16.32
CA CYS A 419 9.43 -27.10 15.80
C CYS A 419 9.59 -27.80 14.46
N LEU A 420 10.42 -27.23 13.59
CA LEU A 420 10.93 -27.90 12.41
C LEU A 420 12.30 -28.49 12.72
N ILE A 421 12.45 -29.79 12.48
CA ILE A 421 13.64 -30.58 12.78
C ILE A 421 14.25 -31.04 11.45
N ASN A 422 15.59 -30.99 11.36
CA ASN A 422 16.34 -31.45 10.20
C ASN A 422 16.79 -32.93 10.35
N GLY A 423 17.42 -33.48 9.31
CA GLY A 423 17.87 -34.88 9.31
C GLY A 423 18.91 -35.23 10.36
N ASN A 424 19.56 -34.23 10.95
CA ASN A 424 20.51 -34.40 12.05
C ASN A 424 19.84 -34.31 13.44
N GLY A 425 18.50 -34.24 13.49
CA GLY A 425 17.75 -34.08 14.74
C GLY A 425 17.83 -32.68 15.35
N GLN A 426 18.28 -31.67 14.60
CA GLN A 426 18.43 -30.30 15.10
C GLN A 426 17.20 -29.46 14.79
N VAL A 427 16.76 -28.63 15.75
CA VAL A 427 15.68 -27.66 15.53
C VAL A 427 16.20 -26.50 14.69
N ILE A 428 15.59 -26.30 13.52
CA ILE A 428 15.92 -25.22 12.58
C ILE A 428 14.88 -24.10 12.55
N SER A 429 13.65 -24.37 12.99
CA SER A 429 12.58 -23.37 13.16
C SER A 429 11.80 -23.62 14.44
N PHE A 430 11.45 -22.56 15.16
CA PHE A 430 10.57 -22.58 16.32
C PHE A 430 9.45 -21.52 16.15
N PRO A 431 8.39 -21.81 15.37
CA PRO A 431 7.27 -20.88 15.19
C PRO A 431 6.42 -20.70 16.46
N PRO A 432 5.84 -19.51 16.71
CA PRO A 432 6.00 -18.24 15.99
C PRO A 432 7.22 -17.41 16.42
N ILE A 433 8.16 -18.01 17.16
CA ILE A 433 9.24 -17.32 17.88
C ILE A 433 10.37 -16.90 16.95
N THR A 434 11.12 -17.86 16.39
CA THR A 434 12.37 -17.57 15.67
C THR A 434 12.87 -18.75 14.85
N ASN A 435 13.81 -18.47 13.94
CA ASN A 435 14.58 -19.49 13.22
C ASN A 435 15.92 -19.73 13.92
N SER A 436 16.58 -20.81 13.50
CA SER A 436 17.93 -21.13 13.92
C SER A 436 18.98 -20.31 13.16
N GLU A 437 20.03 -19.86 13.84
CA GLU A 437 21.20 -19.22 13.22
C GLU A 437 21.87 -20.15 12.20
N LYS A 438 21.73 -21.47 12.37
CA LYS A 438 22.28 -22.49 11.46
C LYS A 438 21.69 -22.43 10.04
N THR A 439 20.47 -21.92 9.89
CA THR A 439 19.79 -21.82 8.59
C THR A 439 19.59 -20.38 8.12
N LYS A 440 20.39 -19.46 8.66
CA LYS A 440 20.26 -18.03 8.40
C LYS A 440 20.56 -17.70 6.94
N ILE A 441 19.72 -16.84 6.37
CA ILE A 441 19.91 -16.30 5.03
C ILE A 441 21.03 -15.27 5.05
N SER A 442 21.88 -15.33 4.04
CA SER A 442 23.01 -14.45 3.80
C SER A 442 22.89 -13.82 2.41
N LYS A 443 23.87 -12.99 2.02
CA LYS A 443 23.89 -12.45 0.65
C LYS A 443 24.25 -13.53 -0.37
N GLU A 444 24.88 -14.60 0.10
CA GLU A 444 25.35 -15.74 -0.67
C GLU A 444 24.25 -16.79 -0.89
N THR A 445 23.11 -16.68 -0.21
CA THR A 445 22.00 -17.60 -0.35
C THR A 445 21.37 -17.51 -1.75
N THR A 446 21.33 -18.63 -2.46
CA THR A 446 20.79 -18.75 -3.84
C THR A 446 19.47 -19.52 -3.91
N ALA A 447 19.08 -20.21 -2.84
CA ALA A 447 17.79 -20.88 -2.73
C ALA A 447 17.26 -20.79 -1.30
N ILE A 448 15.97 -20.50 -1.15
CA ILE A 448 15.32 -20.32 0.15
C ILE A 448 14.20 -21.33 0.30
N LEU A 449 14.21 -22.08 1.40
CA LEU A 449 13.00 -22.73 1.90
C LEU A 449 12.17 -21.70 2.65
N ILE A 450 10.95 -21.46 2.18
CA ILE A 450 9.98 -20.58 2.82
C ILE A 450 8.91 -21.45 3.47
N GLU A 451 8.62 -21.17 4.72
CA GLU A 451 7.51 -21.76 5.46
C GLU A 451 6.57 -20.66 5.96
N VAL A 452 5.27 -20.94 5.90
CA VAL A 452 4.24 -20.13 6.52
C VAL A 452 3.37 -21.04 7.37
N THR A 453 3.30 -20.72 8.66
CA THR A 453 2.57 -21.52 9.64
C THR A 453 1.50 -20.70 10.33
N SER A 454 0.38 -21.33 10.71
CA SER A 454 -0.73 -20.70 11.44
C SER A 454 -1.35 -21.67 12.44
N SER A 455 -1.90 -21.11 13.51
CA SER A 455 -2.72 -21.82 14.51
C SER A 455 -4.21 -21.83 14.15
N THR A 456 -4.66 -21.00 13.19
CA THR A 456 -6.08 -20.75 12.96
C THR A 456 -6.57 -21.02 11.53
N SER A 457 -5.74 -20.84 10.50
CA SER A 457 -6.22 -20.95 9.11
C SER A 457 -5.15 -21.34 8.09
N LEU A 458 -5.45 -22.36 7.28
CA LEU A 458 -4.65 -22.75 6.12
C LEU A 458 -4.71 -21.70 5.00
N ASP A 459 -5.89 -21.11 4.78
CA ASP A 459 -6.11 -20.08 3.77
C ASP A 459 -5.27 -18.83 4.08
N THR A 460 -5.14 -18.47 5.36
CA THR A 460 -4.25 -17.38 5.80
C THR A 460 -2.79 -17.70 5.48
N CYS A 461 -2.33 -18.95 5.68
CA CYS A 461 -0.97 -19.34 5.29
C CYS A 461 -0.73 -19.18 3.79
N LYS A 462 -1.68 -19.64 2.96
CA LYS A 462 -1.60 -19.56 1.50
C LYS A 462 -1.57 -18.09 1.02
N LYS A 463 -2.47 -17.25 1.53
CA LYS A 463 -2.51 -15.81 1.21
C LYS A 463 -1.23 -15.08 1.59
N VAL A 464 -0.67 -15.37 2.76
CA VAL A 464 0.61 -14.80 3.21
C VAL A 464 1.76 -15.27 2.32
N MET A 465 1.76 -16.54 1.91
CA MET A 465 2.76 -17.08 0.99
C MET A 465 2.67 -16.46 -0.41
N ASP A 466 1.46 -16.34 -0.97
CA ASP A 466 1.19 -15.68 -2.25
C ASP A 466 1.72 -14.24 -2.23
N GLU A 467 1.32 -13.46 -1.22
CA GLU A 467 1.75 -12.06 -1.07
C GLU A 467 3.27 -11.94 -0.94
N LEU A 468 3.92 -12.85 -0.19
CA LEU A 468 5.37 -12.86 -0.07
C LEU A 468 6.04 -13.11 -1.44
N LEU A 469 5.58 -14.11 -2.20
CA LEU A 469 6.15 -14.45 -3.51
C LEU A 469 5.94 -13.32 -4.54
N TYR A 470 4.77 -12.69 -4.54
CA TYR A 470 4.52 -11.51 -5.38
C TYR A 470 5.45 -10.35 -5.02
N LYS A 471 5.60 -10.07 -3.71
CA LYS A 471 6.50 -9.01 -3.26
C LYS A 471 7.97 -9.33 -3.50
N MET A 472 8.38 -10.59 -3.47
CA MET A 472 9.73 -11.02 -3.86
C MET A 472 10.03 -10.70 -5.32
N LEU A 473 9.07 -10.92 -6.22
CA LEU A 473 9.18 -10.49 -7.63
C LEU A 473 9.27 -8.96 -7.75
N GLU A 474 8.44 -8.22 -7.03
CA GLU A 474 8.44 -6.74 -7.07
C GLU A 474 9.76 -6.11 -6.63
N ILE A 475 10.42 -6.69 -5.63
CA ILE A 475 11.73 -6.20 -5.15
C ILE A 475 12.91 -6.75 -5.98
N GLY A 476 12.64 -7.50 -7.06
CA GLY A 476 13.62 -7.96 -8.02
C GLY A 476 14.46 -9.16 -7.59
N LEU A 477 13.90 -10.12 -6.83
CA LEU A 477 14.60 -11.37 -6.48
C LEU A 477 14.60 -12.43 -7.59
N GLY A 478 13.85 -12.22 -8.67
CA GLY A 478 13.78 -13.15 -9.81
C GLY A 478 14.99 -13.05 -10.74
N GLU A 479 15.02 -13.95 -11.73
CA GLU A 479 15.95 -13.88 -12.86
C GLU A 479 15.32 -13.11 -14.04
N PRO A 480 16.11 -12.39 -14.86
CA PRO A 480 15.64 -11.82 -16.13
C PRO A 480 15.05 -12.88 -17.09
N ARG A 481 13.79 -12.72 -17.53
CA ARG A 481 13.23 -13.49 -18.66
C ARG A 481 13.98 -13.10 -19.94
N GLY A 482 14.47 -14.09 -20.70
CA GLY A 482 15.09 -13.90 -22.03
C GLY A 482 16.59 -14.21 -22.16
N SER A 483 17.23 -14.85 -21.17
CA SER A 483 18.66 -15.19 -21.21
C SER A 483 18.94 -16.71 -21.31
N GLU A 484 18.28 -17.41 -22.23
CA GLU A 484 18.70 -18.78 -22.57
C GLU A 484 19.88 -18.75 -23.55
N LYS A 485 21.04 -19.24 -23.11
CA LYS A 485 22.21 -19.46 -23.95
C LYS A 485 21.87 -20.49 -25.03
N ARG A 486 21.78 -20.06 -26.29
CA ARG A 486 21.91 -20.97 -27.43
C ARG A 486 23.32 -21.55 -27.43
N SER A 487 23.44 -22.80 -26.98
CA SER A 487 24.58 -23.64 -27.30
C SER A 487 24.40 -24.18 -28.71
N ASP A 488 25.18 -23.69 -29.67
CA ASP A 488 25.61 -24.56 -30.77
C ASP A 488 26.92 -24.07 -31.40
N GLY A 489 27.77 -25.03 -31.75
CA GLY A 489 29.18 -24.84 -32.07
C GLY A 489 29.47 -24.37 -33.49
N GLY A 490 30.67 -23.81 -33.68
CA GLY A 490 31.21 -23.47 -35.00
C GLY A 490 32.42 -22.54 -34.89
N VAL A 491 33.52 -22.94 -35.52
CA VAL A 491 34.89 -22.46 -35.31
C VAL A 491 35.25 -21.20 -36.14
N ALA A 492 35.97 -20.30 -35.48
CA ALA A 492 37.00 -19.31 -35.91
C ALA A 492 36.82 -18.37 -37.12
N GLY A 493 37.04 -17.07 -36.84
CA GLY A 493 37.50 -16.05 -37.78
C GLY A 493 37.68 -14.70 -37.07
N ALA A 494 38.92 -14.21 -36.97
CA ALA A 494 39.35 -13.11 -36.11
C ALA A 494 39.25 -11.70 -36.75
N SER A 495 38.97 -10.67 -35.93
CA SER A 495 39.74 -9.40 -35.82
C SER A 495 39.04 -8.41 -34.87
N GLY A 496 39.84 -7.70 -34.07
CA GLY A 496 39.39 -6.90 -32.92
C GLY A 496 38.85 -5.50 -33.22
N ASP A 497 38.08 -4.96 -32.27
CA ASP A 497 38.39 -3.72 -31.54
C ASP A 497 37.34 -3.56 -30.41
N SER A 498 37.83 -3.25 -29.21
CA SER A 498 37.06 -3.17 -27.98
C SER A 498 36.66 -1.72 -27.68
N GLU A 499 35.40 -1.37 -27.95
CA GLU A 499 34.74 -0.19 -27.39
C GLU A 499 33.67 -0.62 -26.37
N ASP A 500 33.85 -0.17 -25.12
CA ASP A 500 32.94 -0.39 -23.99
C ASP A 500 31.55 0.20 -24.27
N THR A 501 30.69 -0.65 -24.82
CA THR A 501 29.28 -0.34 -25.00
C THR A 501 28.56 -0.62 -23.68
N VAL A 502 28.21 0.43 -22.94
CA VAL A 502 27.32 0.31 -21.77
C VAL A 502 25.92 -0.04 -22.28
N VAL A 503 25.64 -1.34 -22.38
CA VAL A 503 24.31 -1.87 -22.69
C VAL A 503 23.41 -1.60 -21.48
N PHE A 504 22.57 -0.57 -21.60
CA PHE A 504 21.48 -0.31 -20.65
C PHE A 504 20.44 -1.43 -20.75
N GLN A 505 20.49 -2.39 -19.82
CA GLN A 505 19.42 -3.39 -19.66
C GLN A 505 18.11 -2.68 -19.22
N GLN A 506 17.06 -2.86 -20.03
CA GLN A 506 15.67 -2.59 -19.63
C GLN A 506 15.36 -3.31 -18.29
N PRO A 507 14.38 -2.89 -17.48
CA PRO A 507 13.88 -3.76 -16.42
C PRO A 507 13.20 -4.95 -17.11
N SER A 508 13.97 -6.02 -17.29
CA SER A 508 13.51 -7.28 -17.87
C SER A 508 12.43 -7.83 -16.96
N ALA A 509 11.36 -8.33 -17.55
CA ALA A 509 10.38 -9.15 -16.86
C ALA A 509 11.09 -10.19 -15.99
N GLN A 510 10.73 -10.25 -14.72
CA GLN A 510 11.39 -11.12 -13.75
C GLN A 510 10.67 -12.46 -13.68
N LYS A 511 11.45 -13.53 -13.61
CA LYS A 511 11.00 -14.91 -13.45
C LYS A 511 11.41 -15.38 -12.07
N LEU A 512 10.44 -15.77 -11.24
CA LEU A 512 10.71 -16.41 -9.95
C LEU A 512 10.47 -17.90 -10.08
N LEU A 513 11.50 -18.70 -9.80
CA LEU A 513 11.40 -20.15 -9.79
C LEU A 513 10.89 -20.61 -8.43
N VAL A 514 9.68 -21.15 -8.40
CA VAL A 514 9.04 -21.62 -7.16
C VAL A 514 8.84 -23.13 -7.24
N GLU A 515 9.65 -23.89 -6.52
CA GLU A 515 9.47 -25.33 -6.37
C GLU A 515 8.38 -25.65 -5.35
N GLN A 516 7.50 -26.55 -5.77
CA GLN A 516 6.42 -27.08 -4.96
C GLN A 516 6.96 -27.98 -3.83
N VAL A 517 6.52 -27.74 -2.60
CA VAL A 517 6.84 -28.58 -1.44
C VAL A 517 5.57 -29.30 -0.97
N LYS A 518 5.71 -30.60 -0.67
CA LYS A 518 4.64 -31.46 -0.18
C LYS A 518 4.78 -31.68 1.32
N ILE A 519 3.69 -31.43 2.04
CA ILE A 519 3.55 -31.75 3.46
C ILE A 519 2.83 -33.10 3.56
N LEU A 520 3.48 -34.08 4.18
CA LEU A 520 3.00 -35.45 4.33
C LEU A 520 2.75 -35.78 5.80
N ASP A 521 1.77 -36.63 6.12
CA ASP A 521 1.73 -37.24 7.45
C ASP A 521 2.76 -38.37 7.61
N LYS A 522 2.79 -38.98 8.80
CA LYS A 522 3.71 -40.08 9.13
C LYS A 522 3.50 -41.30 8.23
N GLU A 523 2.28 -41.49 7.74
CA GLU A 523 1.89 -42.56 6.84
C GLU A 523 2.24 -42.25 5.37
N GLY A 524 2.76 -41.05 5.08
CA GLY A 524 3.16 -40.62 3.75
C GLY A 524 2.02 -40.04 2.90
N SER A 525 0.83 -39.84 3.49
CA SER A 525 -0.32 -39.23 2.80
C SER A 525 -0.18 -37.72 2.73
N MET A 526 -0.46 -37.16 1.56
CA MET A 526 -0.36 -35.71 1.33
C MET A 526 -1.43 -34.95 2.11
N LYS A 527 -1.01 -34.00 2.95
CA LYS A 527 -1.89 -33.06 3.66
C LYS A 527 -2.06 -31.74 2.92
N VAL A 528 -0.92 -31.16 2.51
CA VAL A 528 -0.87 -29.86 1.86
C VAL A 528 0.21 -29.92 0.80
N VAL A 529 -0.05 -29.27 -0.33
CA VAL A 529 0.95 -29.03 -1.36
C VAL A 529 0.82 -27.59 -1.80
N TYR A 530 1.96 -26.90 -1.93
CA TYR A 530 1.98 -25.50 -2.33
C TYR A 530 3.20 -25.17 -3.19
N PRO A 531 3.05 -24.36 -4.25
CA PRO A 531 1.77 -23.86 -4.76
C PRO A 531 0.98 -24.97 -5.48
N SER A 532 -0.31 -25.06 -5.22
CA SER A 532 -1.28 -25.90 -5.95
C SER A 532 -1.98 -25.10 -7.06
N ARG A 533 -2.87 -25.74 -7.82
CA ARG A 533 -3.61 -25.09 -8.93
C ARG A 533 -4.45 -23.88 -8.49
N THR A 534 -4.92 -23.87 -7.25
CA THR A 534 -5.77 -22.80 -6.70
C THR A 534 -4.98 -21.70 -5.97
N ASP A 535 -3.66 -21.84 -5.87
CA ASP A 535 -2.78 -20.86 -5.24
C ASP A 535 -2.18 -19.95 -6.31
N LEU A 536 -1.65 -18.78 -5.94
CA LEU A 536 -1.05 -17.81 -6.88
C LEU A 536 -2.02 -17.32 -7.97
N ILE A 537 -3.31 -17.15 -7.65
CA ILE A 537 -4.30 -16.61 -8.61
C ILE A 537 -4.12 -15.07 -8.66
N SER A 538 -3.55 -14.58 -9.76
CA SER A 538 -3.37 -13.14 -10.00
C SER A 538 -3.64 -12.80 -11.47
N GLY A 539 -4.36 -11.70 -11.74
CA GLY A 539 -4.52 -11.18 -13.10
C GLY A 539 -3.30 -10.40 -13.62
N VAL A 540 -2.30 -10.18 -12.76
CA VAL A 540 -1.16 -9.28 -13.00
C VAL A 540 0.14 -10.05 -13.27
N ILE A 541 0.30 -11.23 -12.67
CA ILE A 541 1.51 -12.07 -12.77
C ILE A 541 1.14 -13.34 -13.54
N GLU A 542 1.96 -13.69 -14.52
CA GLU A 542 1.81 -14.94 -15.25
C GLU A 542 2.31 -16.09 -14.36
N VAL A 543 1.52 -17.15 -14.20
CA VAL A 543 1.95 -18.34 -13.45
C VAL A 543 2.04 -19.50 -14.41
N GLN A 544 3.27 -19.92 -14.72
CA GLN A 544 3.52 -21.09 -15.55
C GLN A 544 3.58 -22.31 -14.66
N ARG A 545 2.80 -23.34 -14.99
CA ARG A 545 2.80 -24.61 -14.27
C ARG A 545 3.20 -25.75 -15.20
N PRO A 546 3.76 -26.84 -14.67
CA PRO A 546 4.17 -27.99 -15.48
C PRO A 546 2.98 -28.85 -15.94
N PHE A 547 1.74 -28.48 -15.58
CA PHE A 547 0.51 -29.20 -15.90
C PHE A 547 -0.51 -28.35 -16.65
N ASP A 548 -0.12 -27.14 -17.07
CA ASP A 548 -0.95 -26.17 -17.79
C ASP A 548 -0.60 -26.16 -19.29
#